data_AF-A0A839EZG9-F1
#
_entry.id   AF-A0A839EZG9-F1
#
_cell.length_a   1.000
_cell.length_b   1.000
_cell.length_c   1.000
_cell.angle_alpha   90.00
_cell.angle_beta   90.00
_cell.angle_gamma   90.00
#
_symmetry.space_group_name_H-M   'P 1'
#
loop_
_entity.id
_entity.type
_entity.pdbx_description
1 polymer ?
#
loop_
_entity_poly.entity_id
_entity_poly.type
_entity_poly.pdbx_seq_one_letter_code
_entity_poly.pdbx_strand_id
1 'polypeptide(L)'
;MRNVARSLGISLVLLSITGQASEAADCHALVRQSITDDMSNVWQKGQKLPLDIARKGPDGWLYCTHGGSCIPRDMNGTEAVHLIDCKVGVAIGEGDYRLEQTSKGHKKS
;
A
#
# COMPACT_ATOMS: atom_id res chain seq x y z
N MET A 1 30.41 62.21 -10.39
CA MET A 1 28.95 62.10 -10.59
C MET A 1 28.63 60.67 -11.00
N ARG A 2 27.52 60.15 -10.49
CA ARG A 2 27.05 58.75 -10.55
C ARG A 2 26.91 58.26 -11.99
N ASN A 3 27.10 56.97 -12.24
CA ASN A 3 26.06 56.12 -12.85
C ASN A 3 26.41 54.63 -12.73
N VAL A 4 25.59 53.96 -11.92
CA VAL A 4 25.52 52.53 -11.67
C VAL A 4 24.36 52.01 -12.51
N ALA A 5 24.55 51.00 -13.35
CA ALA A 5 23.45 50.27 -13.98
C ALA A 5 23.93 48.83 -14.26
N ARG A 6 23.74 47.92 -13.30
CA ARG A 6 22.54 47.07 -13.09
C ARG A 6 22.55 45.86 -14.02
N SER A 7 23.22 44.80 -13.54
CA SER A 7 23.12 43.43 -14.04
C SER A 7 21.67 42.96 -14.04
N LEU A 8 21.18 42.55 -15.21
CA LEU A 8 19.91 41.84 -15.39
C LEU A 8 20.12 40.36 -15.01
N GLY A 9 19.76 40.01 -13.78
CA GLY A 9 19.61 38.62 -13.36
C GLY A 9 18.21 38.12 -13.73
N ILE A 10 18.11 37.24 -14.72
CA ILE A 10 16.87 36.52 -15.04
C ILE A 10 16.75 35.37 -14.05
N SER A 11 15.89 35.52 -13.04
CA SER A 11 15.58 34.45 -12.09
C SER A 11 14.72 33.38 -12.76
N LEU A 12 15.33 32.24 -13.05
CA LEU A 12 14.65 31.04 -13.52
C LEU A 12 13.91 30.39 -12.33
N VAL A 13 12.59 30.55 -12.25
CA VAL A 13 11.76 29.87 -11.25
C VAL A 13 11.59 28.41 -11.68
N LEU A 14 12.40 27.52 -11.12
CA LEU A 14 12.19 26.07 -11.22
C LEU A 14 10.94 25.69 -10.42
N LEU A 15 9.84 25.45 -11.12
CA LEU A 15 8.67 24.74 -10.55
C LEU A 15 9.11 23.33 -10.18
N SER A 16 9.26 23.10 -8.88
CA SER A 16 9.52 21.77 -8.33
C SER A 16 8.25 20.93 -8.46
N ILE A 17 8.26 19.96 -9.36
CA ILE A 17 7.22 18.94 -9.50
C ILE A 17 7.32 18.06 -8.25
N THR A 18 6.45 18.28 -7.26
CA THR A 18 6.33 17.35 -6.14
C THR A 18 5.58 16.12 -6.63
N GLY A 19 6.31 15.08 -7.04
CA GLY A 19 5.76 13.74 -7.14
C GLY A 19 5.28 13.34 -5.75
N GLN A 20 3.97 13.07 -5.60
CA GLN A 20 3.45 12.45 -4.39
C GLN A 20 4.03 11.03 -4.34
N ALA A 21 5.08 10.85 -3.55
CA ALA A 21 5.47 9.53 -3.12
C ALA A 21 4.33 9.03 -2.24
N SER A 22 3.47 8.17 -2.80
CA SER A 22 2.47 7.44 -2.01
C SER A 22 3.22 6.76 -0.87
N GLU A 23 2.77 7.00 0.36
CA GLU A 23 3.32 6.35 1.56
C GLU A 23 3.45 4.85 1.28
N ALA A 24 4.65 4.29 1.45
CA ALA A 24 4.85 2.86 1.26
C ALA A 24 3.88 2.12 2.19
N ALA A 25 3.11 1.17 1.66
CA ALA A 25 2.12 0.48 2.47
C ALA A 25 2.81 -0.18 3.66
N ASP A 26 2.34 0.17 4.85
CA ASP A 26 2.85 -0.36 6.11
C ASP A 26 2.55 -1.85 6.28
N CYS A 27 1.61 -2.37 5.50
CA CYS A 27 1.09 -3.71 5.65
C CYS A 27 1.41 -4.63 4.49
N HIS A 28 1.70 -5.89 4.83
CA HIS A 28 2.10 -6.89 3.85
C HIS A 28 1.45 -8.26 4.11
N ALA A 29 1.20 -8.99 3.03
CA ALA A 29 0.95 -10.43 3.05
C ALA A 29 2.00 -11.19 2.25
N LEU A 30 2.25 -12.42 2.67
CA LEU A 30 3.02 -13.41 1.93
C LEU A 30 2.07 -14.31 1.13
N VAL A 31 2.30 -14.41 -0.17
CA VAL A 31 1.56 -15.31 -1.06
C VAL A 31 1.99 -16.76 -0.81
N ARG A 32 1.03 -17.64 -0.52
CA ARG A 32 1.26 -19.04 -0.13
C ARG A 32 1.11 -20.03 -1.29
N GLN A 33 0.36 -19.65 -2.30
CA GLN A 33 0.15 -20.36 -3.57
C GLN A 33 -0.06 -19.34 -4.69
N SER A 34 0.17 -19.71 -5.95
CA SER A 34 -0.07 -18.78 -7.06
C SER A 34 -1.56 -18.47 -7.18
N ILE A 35 -1.90 -17.20 -7.33
CA ILE A 35 -3.27 -16.69 -7.31
C ILE A 35 -3.45 -15.57 -8.34
N THR A 36 -4.68 -15.44 -8.83
CA THR A 36 -5.07 -14.35 -9.73
C THR A 36 -5.97 -13.40 -8.97
N ASP A 37 -5.65 -12.10 -8.97
CA ASP A 37 -6.49 -11.09 -8.35
C ASP A 37 -7.69 -10.70 -9.23
N ASP A 38 -8.58 -9.87 -8.69
CA ASP A 38 -9.77 -9.37 -9.37
C ASP A 38 -9.46 -8.49 -10.61
N MET A 39 -8.23 -7.99 -10.72
CA MET A 39 -7.72 -7.26 -11.88
C MET A 39 -6.98 -8.16 -12.88
N SER A 40 -7.03 -9.49 -12.70
CA SER A 40 -6.35 -10.49 -13.52
C SER A 40 -4.82 -10.49 -13.43
N ASN A 41 -4.22 -9.84 -12.42
CA ASN A 41 -2.80 -9.98 -12.16
C ASN A 41 -2.51 -11.32 -11.49
N VAL A 42 -1.40 -11.95 -11.89
CA VAL A 42 -0.97 -13.23 -11.32
C VAL A 42 0.13 -12.98 -10.29
N TRP A 43 -0.14 -13.36 -9.05
CA TRP A 43 0.80 -13.31 -7.95
C TRP A 43 1.34 -14.72 -7.67
N GLN A 44 2.66 -14.84 -7.58
CA GLN A 44 3.37 -16.09 -7.39
C GLN A 44 3.62 -16.38 -5.91
N LYS A 45 3.65 -17.67 -5.57
CA LYS A 45 4.05 -18.14 -4.24
C LYS A 45 5.39 -17.51 -3.80
N GLY A 46 5.42 -17.03 -2.56
CA GLY A 46 6.58 -16.40 -1.94
C GLY A 46 6.68 -14.89 -2.14
N GLN A 47 5.84 -14.29 -3.01
CA GLN A 47 5.81 -12.83 -3.14
C GLN A 47 5.23 -12.17 -1.88
N LYS A 48 5.77 -10.98 -1.57
CA LYS A 48 5.22 -10.09 -0.55
C LYS A 48 4.42 -9.00 -1.25
N LEU A 49 3.17 -8.82 -0.82
CA LEU A 49 2.25 -7.85 -1.41
C LEU A 49 1.94 -6.74 -0.42
N PRO A 50 2.04 -5.46 -0.82
CA PRO A 50 1.59 -4.35 -0.02
C PRO A 50 0.06 -4.34 0.05
N LEU A 51 -0.51 -4.20 1.24
CA LEU A 51 -1.95 -4.23 1.49
C LEU A 51 -2.34 -3.11 2.44
N ASP A 52 -3.56 -2.58 2.31
CA ASP A 52 -4.09 -1.52 3.17
C ASP A 52 -5.49 -1.84 3.72
N ILE A 53 -6.27 -2.67 3.03
CA ILE A 53 -7.65 -2.98 3.38
C ILE A 53 -7.86 -4.48 3.50
N ALA A 54 -8.60 -4.89 4.53
CA ALA A 54 -9.24 -6.19 4.61
C ALA A 54 -10.74 -6.03 4.36
N ARG A 55 -11.28 -6.79 3.42
CA ARG A 55 -12.70 -6.77 3.06
C ARG A 55 -13.36 -8.08 3.44
N LYS A 56 -14.48 -8.03 4.14
CA LYS A 56 -15.31 -9.19 4.46
C LYS A 56 -16.41 -9.34 3.42
N GLY A 57 -16.24 -10.28 2.50
CA GLY A 57 -17.21 -10.63 1.46
C GLY A 57 -18.04 -11.87 1.81
N PRO A 58 -18.98 -12.25 0.92
CA PRO A 58 -19.81 -13.46 1.08
C PRO A 58 -18.99 -14.75 1.08
N ASP A 59 -17.90 -14.78 0.30
CA ASP A 59 -17.02 -15.95 0.16
C ASP A 59 -15.87 -15.98 1.19
N GLY A 60 -15.84 -15.00 2.11
CA GLY A 60 -14.82 -14.88 3.14
C GLY A 60 -14.04 -13.57 3.05
N TRP A 61 -12.81 -13.59 3.55
CA TRP A 61 -11.96 -12.40 3.61
C TRP A 61 -11.18 -12.20 2.32
N LEU A 62 -11.09 -10.95 1.88
CA LEU A 62 -10.17 -10.47 0.85
C LEU A 62 -9.18 -9.50 1.49
N TYR A 63 -7.96 -9.44 0.96
CA TYR A 63 -7.02 -8.36 1.26
C TYR A 63 -6.73 -7.57 -0.01
N CYS A 64 -6.80 -6.25 0.10
CA CYS A 64 -6.65 -5.36 -1.05
C CYS A 64 -5.35 -4.57 -0.96
N THR A 65 -4.73 -4.40 -2.14
CA THR A 65 -3.54 -3.58 -2.35
C THR A 65 -3.92 -2.11 -2.46
N HIS A 66 -2.96 -1.24 -2.14
CA HIS A 66 -3.13 0.19 -2.39
C HIS A 66 -3.23 0.46 -3.89
N GLY A 67 -4.41 0.89 -4.36
CA GLY A 67 -4.68 1.12 -5.78
C GLY A 67 -5.60 0.08 -6.43
N GLY A 68 -6.07 -0.92 -5.68
CA GLY A 68 -7.40 -1.48 -5.93
C GLY A 68 -7.49 -2.97 -6.26
N SER A 69 -6.40 -3.73 -6.33
CA SER A 69 -6.54 -5.17 -6.52
C SER A 69 -6.82 -5.89 -5.21
N CYS A 70 -7.86 -6.71 -5.18
CA CYS A 70 -8.25 -7.51 -4.04
C CYS A 70 -8.00 -8.99 -4.28
N ILE A 71 -7.50 -9.65 -3.24
CA ILE A 71 -7.00 -11.02 -3.31
C ILE A 71 -7.69 -11.84 -2.22
N PRO A 72 -8.19 -13.05 -2.53
CA PRO A 72 -8.81 -13.90 -1.52
C PRO A 72 -7.80 -14.35 -0.47
N ARG A 73 -8.18 -14.28 0.81
CA ARG A 73 -7.39 -14.85 1.91
C ARG A 73 -7.17 -16.34 1.72
N ASP A 74 -8.23 -17.04 1.29
CA ASP A 74 -8.27 -18.49 1.14
C ASP A 74 -8.74 -18.84 -0.27
N MET A 75 -8.15 -19.88 -0.87
CA MET A 75 -8.61 -20.47 -2.12
C MET A 75 -8.76 -21.98 -1.95
N ASN A 76 -9.94 -22.50 -2.30
CA ASN A 76 -10.26 -23.92 -2.20
C ASN A 76 -9.98 -24.51 -0.80
N GLY A 77 -10.32 -23.75 0.25
CA GLY A 77 -10.10 -24.15 1.65
C GLY A 77 -8.65 -24.09 2.12
N THR A 78 -7.73 -23.57 1.31
CA THR A 78 -6.32 -23.40 1.66
C THR A 78 -5.97 -21.92 1.74
N GLU A 79 -5.21 -21.53 2.77
CA GLU A 79 -4.70 -20.16 2.92
C GLU A 79 -3.91 -19.77 1.66
N ALA A 80 -4.41 -18.78 0.93
CA ALA A 80 -3.80 -18.24 -0.28
C ALA A 80 -2.79 -17.14 0.02
N VAL A 81 -3.08 -16.31 1.01
CA VAL A 81 -2.22 -15.22 1.47
C VAL A 81 -2.22 -15.15 3.00
N HIS A 82 -1.05 -14.89 3.57
CA HIS A 82 -0.85 -14.79 5.01
C HIS A 82 -0.37 -13.40 5.40
N LEU A 83 -1.10 -12.68 6.25
CA LEU A 83 -0.62 -11.40 6.80
C LEU A 83 0.61 -11.64 7.67
N ILE A 84 1.72 -10.97 7.39
CA ILE A 84 3.00 -11.23 8.08
C ILE A 84 3.28 -10.27 9.23
N ASP A 85 2.90 -9.00 9.08
CA ASP A 85 3.19 -7.93 10.03
C ASP A 85 1.95 -7.06 10.33
N CYS A 86 0.76 -7.62 10.06
CA CYS A 86 -0.50 -6.89 10.13
C CYS A 86 -1.63 -7.69 10.73
N LYS A 87 -2.59 -6.94 11.26
CA LYS A 87 -3.86 -7.42 11.76
C LYS A 87 -5.00 -6.62 11.13
N VAL A 88 -6.18 -7.21 11.12
CA VAL A 88 -7.42 -6.49 10.83
C VAL A 88 -7.67 -5.51 11.97
N GLY A 89 -7.79 -4.23 11.64
CA GLY A 89 -7.99 -3.14 12.57
C GLY A 89 -9.44 -2.65 12.58
N VAL A 90 -9.61 -1.33 12.68
CA VAL A 90 -10.92 -0.68 12.72
C VAL A 90 -11.70 -0.83 11.41
N ALA A 91 -13.03 -0.95 11.52
CA ALA A 91 -13.93 -0.91 10.38
C ALA A 91 -13.95 0.50 9.76
N ILE A 92 -13.93 0.58 8.43
CA ILE A 92 -13.93 1.83 7.67
C ILE A 92 -15.16 1.99 6.74
N GLY A 93 -16.02 0.97 6.64
CA GLY A 93 -17.31 1.03 5.93
C GLY A 93 -17.61 -0.26 5.16
N GLU A 94 -18.88 -0.59 4.94
CA GLU A 94 -19.33 -1.69 4.04
C GLU A 94 -18.59 -3.04 4.12
N GLY A 95 -18.13 -3.44 5.31
CA GLY A 95 -17.37 -4.69 5.48
C GLY A 95 -15.87 -4.57 5.20
N ASP A 96 -15.39 -3.35 4.93
CA ASP A 96 -13.99 -2.98 4.83
C ASP A 96 -13.42 -2.56 6.19
N TYR A 97 -12.20 -2.97 6.43
CA TYR A 97 -11.43 -2.76 7.63
C TYR A 97 -10.04 -2.28 7.25
N ARG A 98 -9.51 -1.29 7.97
CA ARG A 98 -8.13 -0.87 7.78
C ARG A 98 -7.20 -1.95 8.32
N LEU A 99 -6.17 -2.30 7.55
CA LEU A 99 -5.08 -3.11 8.06
C LEU A 99 -4.16 -2.25 8.92
N GLU A 100 -3.82 -2.77 10.09
CA GLU A 100 -2.94 -2.11 11.04
C GLU A 100 -1.68 -2.95 11.22
N GLN A 101 -0.52 -2.29 11.24
CA GLN A 101 0.71 -2.95 11.62
C GLN A 101 0.58 -3.54 13.02
N THR A 102 0.92 -4.81 13.15
CA THR A 102 1.19 -5.40 14.45
C THR A 102 2.55 -4.90 14.88
N SER A 103 2.64 -4.16 15.99
CA SER A 103 3.90 -3.65 16.52
C SER A 103 4.86 -4.81 16.83
N LYS A 104 5.65 -5.28 15.86
CA LYS A 104 6.86 -6.05 16.16
C LYS A 104 7.93 -5.05 16.59
N GLY A 105 7.81 -4.60 17.84
CA GLY A 105 8.91 -4.01 18.61
C GLY A 105 9.60 -2.79 18.01
N HIS A 106 8.88 -1.69 17.75
CA HIS A 106 9.53 -0.38 17.89
C HIS A 106 9.64 -0.06 19.38
N LYS A 107 10.57 -0.73 20.08
CA LYS A 107 11.05 -0.21 21.35
C LYS A 107 11.86 1.03 20.98
N LYS A 108 11.22 2.21 21.04
CA LYS A 108 11.94 3.49 21.04
C LYS A 108 12.99 3.39 22.15
N SER A 109 14.25 3.23 21.76
CA SER A 109 15.38 3.46 22.64
C SER A 109 15.66 4.94 22.75
#